data_AF-A0A947W061-F1
#
_entry.id   AF-A0A947W061-F1
#
_cell.length_a   1.000
_cell.length_b   1.000
_cell.length_c   1.000
_cell.angle_alpha   90.00
_cell.angle_beta   90.00
_cell.angle_gamma   90.00
#
_symmetry.space_group_name_H-M   'P 1'
#
loop_
_entity.id
_entity.type
_entity.pdbx_description
1 polymer ?
#
loop_
_entity_poly.entity_id
_entity_poly.type
_entity_poly.pdbx_seq_one_letter_code
_entity_poly.pdbx_strand_id
1 'polypeptide(L)'
;MDSEVTEDLKEKLTNPTWGVWLGRKGCIPSAPVFSGIYSNLEEVSNDLLGGKAITCFTHQKEVKSFENGTDTLMDIPIDFAIEKRVRNQRRIKIFEAQNK
;
A
#
# COMPACT_ATOMS: atom_id res chain seq x y z
N MET A 1 -10.86 -9.77 -4.27
CA MET A 1 -11.11 -8.90 -3.10
C MET A 1 -12.60 -8.71 -3.07
N ASP A 2 -13.23 -8.92 -1.92
CA ASP A 2 -14.69 -8.92 -1.84
C ASP A 2 -15.21 -7.50 -2.11
N SER A 3 -16.21 -7.37 -2.99
CA SER A 3 -16.72 -6.08 -3.47
C SER A 3 -17.21 -5.18 -2.34
N GLU A 4 -17.74 -5.77 -1.28
CA GLU A 4 -18.18 -5.10 -0.07
C GLU A 4 -17.03 -4.39 0.66
N VAL A 5 -15.87 -5.06 0.81
CA VAL A 5 -14.69 -4.48 1.45
C VAL A 5 -14.14 -3.31 0.64
N THR A 6 -14.14 -3.43 -0.69
CA THR A 6 -13.66 -2.36 -1.57
C THR A 6 -14.53 -1.11 -1.48
N GLU A 7 -15.86 -1.24 -1.42
CA GLU A 7 -16.76 -0.10 -1.31
C GLU A 7 -16.70 0.57 0.07
N ASP A 8 -16.60 -0.20 1.15
CA ASP A 8 -16.40 0.36 2.50
C ASP A 8 -15.10 1.17 2.58
N LEU A 9 -14.00 0.63 2.04
CA LEU A 9 -12.71 1.36 2.00
C LEU A 9 -12.81 2.67 1.22
N LYS A 10 -13.52 2.69 0.09
CA LYS A 10 -13.76 3.91 -0.69
C LYS A 10 -14.49 4.96 0.14
N GLU A 11 -15.56 4.57 0.83
CA GLU A 11 -16.32 5.48 1.69
C GLU A 11 -15.42 6.08 2.79
N LYS A 12 -14.69 5.22 3.54
CA LYS A 12 -13.85 5.66 4.66
C LYS A 12 -12.63 6.47 4.24
N LEU A 13 -12.05 6.22 3.06
CA LEU A 13 -10.93 7.01 2.56
C LEU A 13 -11.38 8.35 1.94
N THR A 14 -12.61 8.43 1.43
CA THR A 14 -13.18 9.66 0.88
C THR A 14 -13.66 10.60 1.98
N ASN A 15 -14.24 10.04 3.05
CA ASN A 15 -14.74 10.80 4.20
C ASN A 15 -14.28 10.17 5.53
N PRO A 16 -13.01 10.35 5.92
CA PRO A 16 -12.46 9.67 7.08
C PRO A 16 -12.96 10.30 8.39
N THR A 17 -13.36 9.45 9.34
CA THR A 17 -13.80 9.87 10.69
C THR A 17 -12.67 10.56 11.48
N TRP A 18 -11.42 10.16 11.23
CA TRP A 18 -10.23 10.75 11.82
C TRP A 18 -9.38 11.43 10.74
N GLY A 19 -8.58 12.42 11.14
CA GLY A 19 -7.58 12.99 10.23
C GLY A 19 -6.63 11.91 9.69
N VAL A 20 -6.20 12.06 8.44
CA VAL A 20 -5.27 11.13 7.78
C VAL A 20 -3.90 11.79 7.66
N TRP A 21 -2.85 11.06 8.00
CA TRP A 21 -1.47 11.53 7.98
C TRP A 21 -0.51 10.46 7.46
N LEU A 22 0.53 10.85 6.74
CA LEU A 22 1.58 9.95 6.24
C LEU A 22 2.66 9.74 7.32
N GLY A 23 2.36 8.85 8.26
CA GLY A 23 3.26 8.47 9.35
C GLY A 23 3.07 9.32 10.62
N ARG A 24 3.45 10.59 10.61
CA ARG A 24 3.30 11.51 11.76
C ARG A 24 2.23 12.55 11.50
N LYS A 25 1.60 13.07 12.56
CA LYS A 25 0.51 14.08 12.48
C LYS A 25 0.88 15.37 11.71
N GLY A 26 2.16 15.71 11.60
CA GLY A 26 2.62 16.86 10.80
C GLY A 26 2.69 16.60 9.29
N CYS A 27 2.57 15.35 8.85
CA CYS A 27 2.73 14.94 7.46
C CYS A 27 1.36 14.80 6.79
N ILE A 28 0.76 15.94 6.43
CA ILE A 28 -0.57 16.00 5.80
C ILE A 28 -0.45 15.57 4.32
N PRO A 29 -1.32 14.67 3.82
CA PRO A 29 -1.36 14.33 2.39
C PRO A 29 -1.59 15.57 1.52
N SER A 30 -0.82 15.75 0.44
CA SER A 30 -0.97 16.86 -0.51
C SER A 30 -2.09 16.64 -1.55
N ALA A 31 -2.64 15.43 -1.60
CA ALA A 31 -3.72 15.03 -2.48
C ALA A 31 -4.65 14.05 -1.73
N PRO A 32 -5.89 13.82 -2.20
CA PRO A 32 -6.76 12.79 -1.65
C PRO A 32 -6.08 11.42 -1.63
N VAL A 33 -6.23 10.68 -0.53
CA VAL A 33 -5.64 9.33 -0.38
C VAL A 33 -6.41 8.30 -1.21
N PHE A 34 -7.72 8.46 -1.35
CA PHE A 34 -8.50 7.64 -2.26
C PHE A 34 -8.22 8.06 -3.71
N SER A 35 -7.69 7.12 -4.50
CA SER A 35 -7.29 7.39 -5.89
C SER A 35 -8.11 6.64 -6.94
N GLY A 36 -9.15 5.90 -6.54
CA GLY A 36 -10.01 5.12 -7.44
C GLY A 36 -10.02 3.62 -7.15
N ILE A 37 -10.94 2.93 -7.82
CA ILE A 37 -11.03 1.46 -7.86
C ILE A 37 -10.77 1.06 -9.31
N TYR A 38 -9.84 0.15 -9.51
CA TYR A 38 -9.36 -0.25 -10.83
C TYR A 38 -9.56 -1.75 -11.03
N SER A 39 -9.92 -2.15 -12.24
CA SER A 39 -10.16 -3.56 -12.55
C SER A 39 -8.87 -4.32 -12.82
N ASN A 40 -7.83 -3.60 -13.24
CA ASN A 40 -6.54 -4.17 -13.61
C ASN A 40 -5.39 -3.17 -13.41
N LEU A 41 -4.16 -3.65 -13.52
CA LEU A 41 -2.95 -2.84 -13.34
C LEU A 41 -2.68 -1.87 -14.49
N GLU A 42 -3.23 -2.10 -15.68
CA GLU A 42 -3.03 -1.23 -16.84
C GLU A 42 -3.76 0.10 -16.65
N GLU A 43 -5.00 0.07 -16.18
CA GLU A 43 -5.77 1.26 -15.78
C GLU A 43 -5.01 2.07 -14.72
N VAL A 44 -4.49 1.39 -13.69
CA VAL A 44 -3.66 2.02 -12.64
C VAL A 44 -2.42 2.69 -13.24
N SER A 45 -1.74 2.02 -14.17
CA SER A 45 -0.55 2.55 -14.83
C SER A 45 -0.86 3.81 -15.62
N ASN A 46 -1.97 3.84 -16.35
CA ASN A 46 -2.40 4.99 -17.12
C ASN A 46 -2.75 6.18 -16.22
N ASP A 47 -3.55 5.96 -15.19
CA ASP A 47 -4.09 7.04 -14.37
C ASP A 47 -3.09 7.55 -13.33
N LEU A 48 -2.27 6.68 -12.73
CA LEU A 48 -1.41 7.03 -11.60
C LEU A 48 0.09 7.06 -11.93
N LEU A 49 0.52 6.32 -12.95
CA LEU A 49 1.94 6.19 -13.31
C LEU A 49 2.27 6.85 -14.65
N GLY A 50 1.35 7.63 -15.22
CA GLY A 50 1.54 8.34 -16.49
C GLY A 50 1.74 7.40 -17.68
N GLY A 51 1.02 6.27 -17.70
CA GLY A 51 1.11 5.23 -18.74
C GLY A 51 2.34 4.34 -18.63
N LYS A 52 3.16 4.49 -17.59
CA LYS A 52 4.34 3.66 -17.38
C LYS A 52 3.98 2.37 -16.64
N ALA A 53 4.57 1.27 -17.07
CA ALA A 53 4.48 0.00 -16.35
C ALA A 53 5.14 0.12 -14.97
N ILE A 54 4.62 -0.59 -13.97
CA ILE A 54 5.21 -0.63 -12.62
C ILE A 54 6.69 -1.05 -12.61
N THR A 55 7.12 -1.84 -13.61
CA THR A 55 8.51 -2.28 -13.76
C THR A 55 9.47 -1.15 -14.10
N CYS A 56 8.98 0.01 -14.56
CA CYS A 56 9.80 1.21 -14.73
C CYS A 56 10.21 1.85 -13.39
N PHE A 57 9.72 1.35 -12.26
CA PHE A 57 9.99 1.85 -10.92
C PHE A 57 10.50 0.73 -10.01
N THR A 58 11.42 1.07 -9.10
CA THR A 58 11.80 0.17 -8.02
C THR A 58 10.61 0.04 -7.08
N HIS A 59 10.14 -1.18 -6.88
CA HIS A 59 8.92 -1.44 -6.11
C HIS A 59 9.05 -2.70 -5.25
N GLN A 60 8.19 -2.80 -4.26
CA GLN A 60 8.18 -3.89 -3.30
C GLN A 60 6.85 -4.63 -3.36
N LYS A 61 6.89 -5.97 -3.25
CA LYS A 61 5.69 -6.78 -3.04
C LYS A 61 5.87 -7.73 -1.86
N GLU A 62 4.78 -7.97 -1.15
CA GLU A 62 4.71 -9.01 -0.14
C GLU A 62 4.69 -10.40 -0.80
N VAL A 63 5.38 -11.36 -0.18
CA VAL A 63 5.52 -12.74 -0.69
C VAL A 63 5.28 -13.75 0.43
N LYS A 64 4.78 -14.93 0.05
CA LYS A 64 4.32 -15.95 1.02
C LYS A 64 5.42 -16.85 1.57
N SER A 65 6.54 -17.03 0.87
CA SER A 65 7.59 -17.98 1.25
C SER A 65 9.00 -17.37 1.17
N PHE A 66 9.93 -17.97 1.91
CA PHE A 66 11.35 -17.61 1.90
C PHE A 66 11.99 -17.73 0.51
N GLU A 67 11.61 -18.75 -0.26
CA GLU A 67 12.11 -18.97 -1.62
C GLU A 67 11.78 -17.80 -2.55
N ASN A 68 10.70 -17.08 -2.26
CA ASN A 68 10.21 -15.97 -3.06
C ASN A 68 10.56 -14.59 -2.48
N GLY A 69 11.12 -14.52 -1.27
CA GLY A 69 11.36 -13.27 -0.54
C GLY A 69 12.80 -13.15 -0.07
N THR A 70 13.41 -12.00 -0.36
CA THR A 70 14.81 -11.72 -0.03
C THR A 70 14.98 -10.99 1.30
N ASP A 71 13.90 -10.44 1.85
CA ASP A 71 13.95 -9.65 3.09
C ASP A 71 12.70 -9.86 3.97
N THR A 72 12.84 -9.54 5.27
CA THR A 72 11.81 -9.68 6.30
C THR A 72 11.60 -8.34 7.01
N LEU A 73 10.38 -7.80 6.94
CA LEU A 73 10.00 -6.57 7.65
C LEU A 73 9.12 -6.89 8.86
N MET A 74 9.35 -6.19 9.98
CA MET A 74 8.57 -6.30 11.22
C MET A 74 7.45 -5.25 11.30
N ASP A 75 6.64 -5.14 10.24
CA ASP A 75 5.68 -4.04 10.04
C ASP A 75 4.21 -4.48 9.96
N ILE A 76 3.87 -5.78 10.10
CA ILE A 76 2.46 -6.19 10.26
C ILE A 76 1.98 -5.76 11.64
N PRO A 77 1.00 -4.85 11.77
CA PRO A 77 0.46 -4.49 13.07
C PRO A 77 -0.41 -5.62 13.64
N ILE A 78 -0.11 -6.08 14.85
CA ILE A 78 -0.96 -7.02 15.59
C ILE A 78 -1.84 -6.27 16.59
N ASP A 79 -1.29 -5.22 17.21
CA ASP A 79 -2.00 -4.41 18.18
C ASP A 79 -1.49 -2.96 18.16
N PHE A 80 -2.42 -2.01 18.17
CA PHE A 80 -2.15 -0.57 18.12
C PHE A 80 -2.23 0.10 19.50
N ALA A 81 -2.71 -0.60 20.54
CA ALA A 81 -2.84 -0.08 21.90
C ALA A 81 -1.47 0.41 22.43
N ILE A 82 -1.47 1.56 23.12
CA ILE A 82 -0.24 2.28 23.48
C ILE A 82 0.66 1.42 24.39
N GLU A 83 0.04 0.70 25.32
CA GLU A 83 0.64 -0.20 26.28
C GLU A 83 1.07 -1.55 25.70
N LYS A 84 0.60 -1.90 24.49
CA LYS A 84 0.78 -3.21 23.87
C LYS A 84 1.03 -3.14 22.37
N ARG A 85 1.86 -2.19 21.92
CA ARG A 85 2.22 -2.09 20.50
C ARG A 85 3.04 -3.31 20.06
N VAL A 86 2.39 -4.22 19.34
CA VAL A 86 3.00 -5.46 18.85
C VAL A 86 2.94 -5.50 17.33
N ARG A 87 4.04 -5.94 16.71
CA ARG A 87 4.15 -6.15 15.27
C ARG A 87 4.65 -7.55 14.98
N ASN A 88 4.25 -8.07 13.82
CA ASN A 88 4.70 -9.36 13.29
C ASN A 88 5.48 -9.14 11.99
N GLN A 89 6.13 -10.21 11.54
CA GLN A 89 6.92 -10.22 10.33
C GLN A 89 6.07 -10.41 9.07
N ARG A 90 6.42 -9.73 7.99
CA ARG A 90 6.08 -10.12 6.60
C ARG A 90 7.33 -10.24 5.76
N ARG A 91 7.22 -11.02 4.69
CA ARG A 91 8.31 -11.19 3.73
C ARG A 91 8.05 -10.35 2.51
N ILE A 92 9.13 -9.80 1.97
CA ILE A 92 9.04 -8.94 0.81
C ILE A 92 10.05 -9.36 -0.24
N LYS A 93 9.75 -8.96 -1.48
CA LYS A 93 10.70 -8.94 -2.58
C LYS A 93 10.76 -7.55 -3.16
N ILE A 94 11.98 -7.05 -3.33
CA ILE A 94 12.26 -5.80 -4.02
C ILE A 94 12.50 -6.14 -5.50
N PHE A 95 11.86 -5.38 -6.37
CA PHE A 95 12.02 -5.44 -7.81
C PHE A 95 12.68 -4.14 -8.24
N GLU A 96 13.88 -4.23 -8.78
CA GLU A 96 14.58 -3.05 -9.29
C GLU A 96 13.93 -2.52 -10.57
N ALA A 97 13.96 -1.19 -10.73
CA ALA A 97 13.50 -0.54 -11.94
C ALA A 97 14.23 -1.08 -13.17
N GLN A 98 13.47 -1.45 -14.19
CA GLN A 98 14.01 -1.80 -15.49
C GLN A 98 14.12 -0.52 -16.31
N ASN A 99 15.35 -0.13 -16.64
CA ASN A 99 15.59 0.94 -17.61
C ASN A 99 15.06 0.46 -18.97
N LYS A 100 13.95 1.03 -19.42
CA LYS A 100 13.55 1.04 -20.83
C LYS A 100 13.98 2.36 -21.45
#